data_AF-A0A3D4TIH9-F1
#
_entry.id   AF-A0A3D4TIH9-F1
#
_cell.length_a   1.000
_cell.length_b   1.000
_cell.length_c   1.000
_cell.angle_alpha   90.00
_cell.angle_beta   90.00
_cell.angle_gamma   90.00
#
_symmetry.space_group_name_H-M   'P 1'
#
loop_
_entity.id
_entity.type
_entity.pdbx_description
1 polymer ?
#
loop_
_entity_poly.entity_id
_entity_poly.type
_entity_poly.pdbx_seq_one_letter_code
_entity_poly.pdbx_strand_id
1 'polypeptide(L)'
;MRYSGYRPCGYCGHQWVRIEVRRARATMPLRTMAADCSQCGRSSDVDVTPSRWHGNDAIDPNFGLPLRLVEKTAAGLLWAYNAEHLQALHDYATATLREGSGHHRSMFSCLPQWMKLARNRVLLQRAVERLQRRLLQG
;
A
#
# COMPACT_ATOMS: atom_id res chain seq x y z
N MET A 1 -8.23 -4.27 0.57
CA MET A 1 -8.15 -5.68 0.13
C MET A 1 -7.74 -5.77 -1.33
N ARG A 2 -6.85 -6.69 -1.66
CA ARG A 2 -6.51 -7.06 -3.04
C ARG A 2 -7.13 -8.40 -3.39
N TYR A 3 -7.80 -8.46 -4.53
CA TYR A 3 -8.26 -9.68 -5.16
C TYR A 3 -7.38 -9.94 -6.37
N SER A 4 -6.73 -11.09 -6.42
CA SER A 4 -5.84 -11.42 -7.53
C SER A 4 -5.98 -12.87 -7.94
N GLY A 5 -5.89 -13.10 -9.25
CA GLY A 5 -5.97 -14.43 -9.84
C GLY A 5 -5.48 -14.41 -11.27
N TYR A 6 -5.24 -15.59 -11.83
CA TYR A 6 -4.91 -15.74 -13.23
C TYR A 6 -5.34 -17.11 -13.75
N ARG A 7 -5.61 -17.20 -15.05
CA ARG A 7 -5.86 -18.47 -15.76
C ARG A 7 -5.52 -18.35 -17.25
N PRO A 8 -5.39 -19.48 -17.96
CA PRO A 8 -5.47 -19.47 -19.42
C PRO A 8 -6.84 -18.96 -19.89
N CYS A 9 -6.86 -18.26 -21.03
CA CYS A 9 -8.09 -17.80 -21.67
C CYS A 9 -9.00 -18.98 -21.98
N GLY A 10 -10.27 -18.92 -21.57
CA GLY A 10 -11.26 -19.97 -21.81
C GLY A 10 -11.65 -20.16 -23.29
N TYR A 11 -11.17 -19.30 -24.20
CA TYR A 11 -11.58 -19.33 -25.60
C TYR A 11 -10.44 -19.54 -26.58
N CYS A 12 -9.30 -18.86 -26.42
CA CYS A 12 -8.18 -18.98 -27.36
C CYS A 12 -6.97 -19.71 -26.76
N GLY A 13 -7.05 -20.13 -25.49
CA GLY A 13 -5.95 -20.80 -24.79
C GLY A 13 -4.76 -19.90 -24.45
N HIS A 14 -4.75 -18.62 -24.82
CA HIS A 14 -3.67 -17.70 -24.47
C HIS A 14 -3.43 -17.69 -22.96
N GLN A 15 -2.17 -17.83 -22.57
CA GLN A 15 -1.81 -17.96 -21.17
C GLN A 15 -1.80 -16.60 -20.46
N TRP A 16 -2.21 -16.69 -19.19
CA TRP A 16 -2.17 -15.66 -18.16
C TRP A 16 -3.07 -14.45 -18.40
N VAL A 17 -4.34 -14.71 -18.68
CA VAL A 17 -5.39 -13.73 -18.37
C VAL A 17 -5.38 -13.52 -16.85
N ARG A 18 -4.96 -12.33 -16.42
CA ARG A 18 -4.74 -11.97 -15.02
C ARG A 18 -5.67 -10.82 -14.63
N ILE A 19 -6.13 -10.86 -13.39
CA ILE A 19 -6.85 -9.75 -12.78
C ILE A 19 -6.23 -9.39 -11.43
N GLU A 20 -6.09 -8.10 -11.18
CA GLU A 20 -5.82 -7.53 -9.85
C GLU A 20 -6.80 -6.39 -9.61
N VAL A 21 -7.64 -6.52 -8.58
CA VAL A 21 -8.58 -5.46 -8.18
C VAL A 21 -8.37 -5.11 -6.71
N ARG A 22 -8.34 -3.81 -6.43
CA ARG A 22 -8.24 -3.28 -5.07
C ARG A 22 -9.60 -2.74 -4.64
N ARG A 23 -10.03 -3.12 -3.44
CA ARG A 23 -11.24 -2.60 -2.80
C ARG A 23 -10.91 -2.14 -1.39
N ALA A 24 -11.53 -1.05 -0.95
CA ALA A 24 -11.39 -0.55 0.42
C ALA A 24 -11.73 -1.65 1.43
N ARG A 25 -12.90 -2.28 1.28
CA ARG A 25 -13.40 -3.35 2.14
C ARG A 25 -13.36 -4.71 1.45
N ALA A 26 -13.25 -5.77 2.24
CA ALA A 26 -13.51 -7.14 1.75
C ALA A 26 -14.97 -7.26 1.30
N THR A 27 -15.19 -7.58 0.04
CA THR A 27 -16.46 -8.12 -0.46
C THR A 27 -16.39 -9.64 -0.36
N MET A 28 -17.15 -10.22 0.57
CA MET A 28 -17.33 -11.68 0.65
C MET A 28 -18.73 -12.05 0.13
N PRO A 29 -18.90 -13.18 -0.58
CA PRO A 29 -17.90 -14.18 -0.97
C PRO A 29 -17.45 -13.98 -2.43
N LEU A 30 -16.75 -12.88 -2.74
CA LEU A 30 -16.22 -12.70 -4.11
C LEU A 30 -15.15 -13.76 -4.39
N ARG A 31 -15.47 -14.72 -5.26
CA ARG A 31 -14.59 -15.86 -5.62
C ARG A 31 -14.13 -15.82 -7.06
N THR A 32 -14.91 -15.23 -7.97
CA THR A 32 -14.58 -15.09 -9.40
C THR A 32 -14.73 -13.65 -9.86
N MET A 33 -13.91 -13.25 -10.84
CA MET A 33 -14.01 -11.97 -11.53
C MET A 33 -13.69 -12.13 -13.02
N ALA A 34 -14.42 -11.41 -13.88
CA ALA A 34 -14.16 -11.39 -15.31
C ALA A 34 -12.90 -10.58 -15.64
N ALA A 35 -12.08 -11.11 -16.55
CA ALA A 35 -10.85 -10.46 -17.01
C ALA A 35 -10.67 -10.67 -18.53
N ASP A 36 -10.28 -9.61 -19.23
CA ASP A 36 -10.20 -9.63 -20.69
C ASP A 36 -8.87 -10.22 -21.17
N CYS A 37 -8.95 -11.08 -22.17
CA CYS A 37 -7.77 -11.62 -22.82
C CYS A 37 -7.14 -10.58 -23.75
N SER A 38 -5.85 -10.30 -23.56
CA SER A 38 -5.08 -9.37 -24.41
C SER A 38 -4.92 -9.81 -25.87
N GLN A 39 -5.16 -11.09 -26.18
CA GLN A 39 -5.06 -11.62 -27.54
C GLN A 39 -6.39 -11.62 -28.29
N CYS A 40 -7.45 -12.17 -27.68
CA CYS A 40 -8.72 -12.34 -28.37
C CYS A 40 -9.84 -11.40 -27.91
N GLY A 41 -9.57 -10.53 -26.92
CA GLY A 41 -10.52 -9.56 -26.38
C GLY A 41 -11.66 -10.15 -25.56
N ARG A 42 -11.81 -11.48 -25.50
CA ARG A 42 -12.89 -12.13 -24.74
C ARG A 42 -12.56 -12.22 -23.25
N SER A 43 -13.59 -12.04 -22.43
CA SER A 43 -13.50 -12.10 -20.98
C SER A 43 -13.59 -13.54 -20.48
N SER A 44 -12.66 -13.95 -19.61
CA SER A 44 -12.72 -15.24 -18.91
C SER A 44 -12.99 -15.01 -17.42
N ASP A 45 -13.78 -15.89 -16.80
CA ASP A 45 -13.98 -15.87 -15.34
C ASP A 45 -12.74 -16.41 -14.63
N VAL A 46 -12.11 -15.57 -13.83
CA VAL A 46 -10.88 -15.89 -13.11
C VAL A 46 -11.18 -16.07 -11.63
N ASP A 47 -10.79 -17.20 -11.05
CA ASP A 47 -10.82 -17.39 -9.60
C ASP A 47 -9.84 -16.41 -8.94
N VAL A 48 -10.33 -15.67 -7.95
CA VAL A 48 -9.56 -14.66 -7.23
C VAL A 48 -9.37 -15.05 -5.78
N THR A 49 -8.15 -14.86 -5.29
CA THR A 49 -7.84 -15.02 -3.87
C THR A 49 -7.78 -13.63 -3.21
N PRO A 50 -8.58 -13.38 -2.16
CA PRO A 50 -8.45 -12.16 -1.37
C PRO A 50 -7.15 -12.20 -0.55
N SER A 51 -6.40 -11.12 -0.57
CA SER A 51 -5.23 -10.89 0.27
C SER A 51 -5.28 -9.48 0.86
N ARG A 52 -4.71 -9.32 2.07
CA ARG A 52 -4.47 -7.98 2.60
C ARG A 52 -3.41 -7.32 1.71
N TRP A 53 -3.74 -6.14 1.24
CA TRP A 53 -2.81 -5.31 0.49
C TRP A 53 -2.18 -4.34 1.47
N HIS A 54 -0.88 -4.49 1.68
CA HIS A 54 -0.06 -3.55 2.43
C HIS A 54 0.71 -2.66 1.45
N GLY A 55 0.00 -2.09 0.47
CA GLY A 55 0.62 -1.12 -0.40
C GLY A 55 0.88 0.19 0.33
N ASN A 56 1.51 1.12 -0.38
CA ASN A 56 1.79 2.46 0.11
C ASN A 56 0.54 3.37 0.10
N ASP A 57 -0.64 2.77 0.26
CA ASP A 57 -1.91 3.45 0.21
C ASP A 57 -2.26 3.82 1.65
N ALA A 58 -2.64 5.08 1.90
CA ALA A 58 -2.96 5.58 3.22
C ALA A 58 -4.32 5.04 3.71
N ILE A 59 -4.42 3.72 3.84
CA ILE A 59 -5.61 2.94 4.17
C ILE A 59 -5.28 2.03 5.36
N ASP A 60 -6.15 2.02 6.34
CA ASP A 60 -6.03 1.12 7.49
C ASP A 60 -6.19 -0.36 7.05
N PRO A 61 -5.26 -1.25 7.41
CA PRO A 61 -5.28 -2.64 6.96
C PRO A 61 -6.36 -3.51 7.62
N ASN A 62 -7.02 -3.04 8.68
CA ASN A 62 -8.05 -3.78 9.42
C ASN A 62 -9.46 -3.38 9.00
N PHE A 63 -9.72 -2.07 8.91
CA PHE A 63 -11.03 -1.49 8.60
C PHE A 63 -11.17 -1.11 7.13
N GLY A 64 -10.07 -0.94 6.40
CA GLY A 64 -10.10 -0.50 5.01
C GLY A 64 -10.48 0.97 4.84
N LEU A 65 -10.37 1.77 5.90
CA LEU A 65 -10.73 3.19 5.91
C LEU A 65 -9.51 4.07 5.59
N PRO A 66 -9.71 5.25 4.97
CA PRO A 66 -8.64 6.22 4.80
C PRO A 66 -8.02 6.64 6.13
N LEU A 67 -6.70 6.71 6.19
CA LEU A 67 -5.99 7.23 7.35
C LEU A 67 -6.20 8.74 7.46
N ARG A 68 -6.25 9.24 8.70
CA ARG A 68 -6.37 10.69 8.98
C ARG A 68 -5.04 11.42 8.79
N LEU A 69 -3.94 10.76 9.15
CA LEU A 69 -2.59 11.34 9.11
C LEU A 69 -1.94 11.04 7.78
N VAL A 70 -2.18 11.92 6.81
CA VAL A 70 -1.74 11.76 5.43
C VAL A 70 -1.26 13.09 4.88
N GLU A 71 -0.14 13.04 4.16
CA GLU A 71 0.51 14.20 3.56
C GLU A 71 1.07 13.84 2.18
N LYS A 72 0.67 14.58 1.14
CA LYS A 72 1.23 14.42 -0.21
C LYS A 72 2.62 15.07 -0.28
N THR A 73 3.58 14.37 -0.86
CA THR A 73 4.93 14.89 -1.10
C THR A 73 5.34 14.65 -2.55
N ALA A 74 6.43 15.30 -2.99
CA ALA A 74 6.97 15.07 -4.34
C ALA A 74 7.47 13.63 -4.57
N ALA A 75 7.83 12.89 -3.50
CA ALA A 75 8.35 11.52 -3.61
C ALA A 75 7.29 10.42 -3.41
N GLY A 76 6.13 10.79 -2.86
CA GLY A 76 5.06 9.85 -2.53
C GLY A 76 4.13 10.36 -1.42
N LEU A 77 3.22 9.50 -1.02
CA LEU A 77 2.26 9.76 0.06
C LEU A 77 2.88 9.36 1.40
N LEU A 78 3.06 10.33 2.30
CA LEU A 78 3.37 10.06 3.70
C LEU A 78 2.08 9.73 4.44
N TRP A 79 2.13 8.71 5.29
CA TRP A 79 1.02 8.35 6.15
C TRP A 79 1.51 7.83 7.51
N ALA A 80 0.68 7.94 8.53
CA ALA A 80 0.90 7.35 9.85
C ALA A 80 -0.42 6.78 10.40
N TYR A 81 -0.32 5.79 11.27
CA TYR A 81 -1.51 5.11 11.84
C TYR A 81 -2.09 5.93 13.00
N ASN A 82 -1.21 6.49 13.83
CA ASN A 82 -1.54 7.26 15.02
C ASN A 82 -0.37 8.21 15.34
N ALA A 83 -0.49 8.98 16.42
CA ALA A 83 0.55 9.93 16.85
C ALA A 83 1.88 9.24 17.19
N GLU A 84 1.84 8.06 17.83
CA GLU A 84 3.04 7.28 18.18
C GLU A 84 3.80 6.82 16.93
N HIS A 85 3.10 6.31 15.91
CA HIS A 85 3.71 5.96 14.64
C HIS A 85 4.30 7.20 13.96
N LEU A 86 3.61 8.35 14.01
CA LEU A 86 4.14 9.59 13.45
C LEU A 86 5.42 10.05 14.18
N GLN A 87 5.48 9.90 15.50
CA GLN A 87 6.68 10.17 16.29
C GLN A 87 7.83 9.21 15.92
N ALA A 88 7.55 7.91 15.78
CA ALA A 88 8.56 6.95 15.37
C ALA A 88 9.12 7.24 13.96
N LEU A 89 8.28 7.76 13.05
CA LEU A 89 8.72 8.23 11.74
C LEU A 89 9.59 9.49 11.83
N HIS A 90 9.30 10.40 12.75
CA HIS A 90 10.13 11.56 13.03
C HIS A 90 11.52 11.12 13.52
N ASP A 91 11.57 10.24 14.51
CA ASP A 91 12.81 9.75 15.10
C ASP A 91 13.65 8.98 14.06
N TYR A 92 13.00 8.18 13.21
CA TYR A 92 13.64 7.53 12.07
C TYR A 92 14.19 8.52 11.05
N ALA A 93 13.49 9.63 10.81
CA ALA A 93 13.92 10.65 9.87
C ALA A 93 15.14 11.41 10.41
N THR A 94 15.17 11.72 11.71
CA THR A 94 16.23 12.51 12.38
C THR A 94 17.40 11.68 12.88
N ALA A 95 17.27 10.35 12.95
CA ALA A 95 18.37 9.46 13.31
C ALA A 95 19.59 9.65 12.39
N THR A 96 20.79 9.61 12.99
CA THR A 96 22.07 9.65 12.27
C THR A 96 22.29 8.36 11.49
N LEU A 97 21.96 7.22 12.11
CA LEU A 97 21.99 5.90 11.49
C LEU A 97 20.59 5.29 11.52
N ARG A 98 20.11 4.83 10.36
CA ARG A 98 18.82 4.14 10.23
C ARG A 98 19.06 2.65 10.23
N GLU A 99 18.77 2.01 11.34
CA GLU A 99 18.90 0.56 11.44
C GLU A 99 17.80 -0.13 10.63
N GLY A 100 18.21 -0.92 9.65
CA GLY A 100 17.32 -1.86 8.98
C GLY A 100 17.20 -3.09 9.85
N SER A 101 16.12 -3.24 10.62
CA SER A 101 15.88 -4.50 11.32
C SER A 101 15.76 -5.61 10.27
N GLY A 102 16.60 -6.64 10.32
CA GLY A 102 16.57 -7.80 9.41
C GLY A 102 15.25 -8.60 9.43
N HIS A 103 14.29 -8.21 10.28
CA HIS A 103 12.93 -8.73 10.27
C HIS A 103 12.09 -8.10 9.16
N HIS A 104 11.66 -8.94 8.21
CA HIS A 104 10.83 -8.58 7.05
C HIS A 104 9.40 -8.08 7.38
N ARG A 105 9.06 -7.83 8.65
CA ARG A 105 7.72 -7.41 9.10
C ARG A 105 7.71 -6.32 10.18
N SER A 106 8.84 -5.67 10.45
CA SER A 106 8.86 -4.52 11.35
C SER A 106 8.23 -3.30 10.67
N MET A 107 7.81 -2.33 11.49
CA MET A 107 7.22 -1.07 11.03
C MET A 107 8.11 -0.38 9.98
N PHE A 108 9.42 -0.34 10.21
CA PHE A 108 10.37 0.32 9.30
C PHE A 108 10.73 -0.52 8.08
N SER A 109 10.77 -1.86 8.16
CA SER A 109 11.09 -2.69 7.00
C SER A 109 9.95 -2.69 5.97
N CYS A 110 8.71 -2.58 6.43
CA CYS A 110 7.51 -2.42 5.61
C CYS A 110 7.35 -1.01 5.02
N LEU A 111 8.21 -0.04 5.38
CA LEU A 111 8.06 1.31 4.84
C LEU A 111 8.29 1.33 3.32
N PRO A 112 7.56 2.21 2.62
CA PRO A 112 7.78 2.50 1.21
C PRO A 112 9.24 2.85 0.94
N GLN A 113 9.75 2.38 -0.19
CA GLN A 113 11.16 2.59 -0.54
C GLN A 113 11.53 4.08 -0.52
N TRP A 114 10.65 4.96 -0.99
CA TRP A 114 10.92 6.40 -1.00
C TRP A 114 11.16 6.98 0.39
N MET A 115 10.51 6.49 1.45
CA MET A 115 10.70 6.98 2.83
C MET A 115 12.06 6.57 3.38
N LYS A 116 12.57 5.42 2.94
CA LYS A 116 13.85 4.85 3.40
C LYS A 116 15.06 5.48 2.71
N LEU A 117 14.90 5.99 1.49
CA LEU A 117 15.99 6.59 0.71
C LEU A 117 16.62 7.79 1.44
N ALA A 118 17.96 7.78 1.53
CA ALA A 118 18.73 8.85 2.19
C ALA A 118 18.45 10.24 1.59
N ARG A 119 18.35 10.34 0.26
CA ARG A 119 18.03 11.60 -0.44
C ARG A 119 16.69 12.23 -0.02
N ASN A 120 15.75 11.42 0.47
CA ASN A 120 14.43 11.87 0.90
C ASN A 120 14.36 12.18 2.40
N ARG A 121 15.48 12.13 3.14
CA ARG A 121 15.52 12.35 4.59
C ARG A 121 14.89 13.67 5.02
N VAL A 122 15.33 14.77 4.42
CA VAL A 122 14.83 16.12 4.73
C VAL A 122 13.36 16.27 4.32
N LEU A 123 12.97 15.66 3.19
CA LEU A 123 11.58 15.67 2.73
C LEU A 123 10.66 14.94 3.73
N LEU A 124 11.07 13.74 4.16
CA LEU A 124 10.34 12.94 5.13
C LEU A 124 10.19 13.69 6.46
N GLN A 125 11.30 14.22 6.99
CA GLN A 125 11.30 14.99 8.24
C GLN A 125 10.30 16.15 8.18
N ARG A 126 10.40 17.02 7.17
CA ARG A 126 9.51 18.18 7.01
C ARG A 126 8.05 17.77 6.86
N ALA A 127 7.77 16.68 6.16
CA ALA A 127 6.40 16.19 5.98
C ALA A 127 5.82 15.66 7.29
N VAL A 128 6.62 14.97 8.12
CA VAL A 128 6.23 14.51 9.45
C VAL A 128 5.95 15.71 10.38
N GLU A 129 6.83 16.71 10.41
CA GLU A 129 6.66 17.92 11.21
C GLU A 129 5.39 18.72 10.82
N ARG A 130 5.01 18.71 9.54
CA ARG A 130 3.72 19.29 9.09
C ARG A 130 2.53 18.53 9.65
N LEU A 131 2.57 17.19 9.64
CA LEU A 131 1.51 16.37 10.22
C LEU A 131 1.42 16.53 11.74
N GLN A 132 2.55 16.61 12.45
CA GLN A 132 2.57 16.85 13.89
C GLN A 132 1.93 18.20 14.24
N ARG A 133 2.24 19.27 13.49
CA ARG A 133 1.58 20.57 13.68
C ARG A 133 0.08 20.51 13.46
N ARG A 134 -0.38 19.80 12.43
CA ARG A 134 -1.81 19.59 12.17
C ARG A 134 -2.51 18.83 13.31
N LEU A 135 -1.82 17.89 13.94
CA LEU A 135 -2.34 17.14 15.09
C LEU A 135 -2.50 18.00 16.35
N LEU A 136 -1.63 18.99 16.54
CA LEU A 136 -1.70 19.90 17.70
C LEU A 136 -2.78 20.99 17.54
N GLN A 137 -3.28 21.20 16.33
CA GLN A 137 -4.21 22.27 15.99
C GLN A 137 -5.69 21.83 15.93
N GLY A 138 -6.00 20.55 16.15
CA GLY A 138 -7.37 20.03 16.06
C GLY A 138 -7.65 18.93 17.04
#